data_AF-A0A834IDM4-F1
#
_entry.id   AF-A0A834IDM4-F1
#
_cell.length_a   1.000
_cell.length_b   1.000
_cell.length_c   1.000
_cell.angle_alpha   90.00
_cell.angle_beta   90.00
_cell.angle_gamma   90.00
#
_symmetry.space_group_name_H-M   'P 1'
#
loop_
_entity.id
_entity.type
_entity.pdbx_description
1 polymer ?
#
loop_
_entity_poly.entity_id
_entity_poly.type
_entity_poly.pdbx_seq_one_letter_code
_entity_poly.pdbx_strand_id
1 'polypeptide(L)' 'YMPPVTPSIWKNTRLADRFSAVCPQRPPDIGNRSEALLEFPRGRLLYLEKLLPLLTNQSEDCLYLNIYVPRA' A
#
# COMPACT_ATOMS: atom_id res chain seq x y z
N TYR A 1 0.75 -19.12 -11.47
CA TYR A 1 -0.32 -18.22 -11.00
C TYR A 1 -1.62 -19.00 -10.95
N MET A 2 -2.27 -19.00 -9.79
CA MET A 2 -3.57 -19.62 -9.57
C MET A 2 -4.60 -18.51 -9.29
N PRO A 3 -5.89 -18.74 -9.58
CA PRO A 3 -6.94 -17.83 -9.13
C PRO A 3 -6.92 -17.67 -7.60
N PRO A 4 -7.33 -16.51 -7.07
CA PRO A 4 -7.51 -16.34 -5.64
C PRO A 4 -8.60 -17.30 -5.12
N VAL A 5 -8.44 -17.76 -3.89
CA VAL A 5 -9.39 -18.64 -3.21
C VAL A 5 -10.09 -17.90 -2.07
N THR A 6 -11.20 -18.48 -1.59
CA THR A 6 -11.92 -17.95 -0.43
C THR A 6 -10.99 -17.86 0.80
N PRO A 7 -10.98 -16.75 1.54
CA PRO A 7 -10.16 -16.63 2.74
C PRO A 7 -10.60 -17.60 3.83
N SER A 8 -9.67 -18.02 4.68
CA SER A 8 -9.94 -18.90 5.81
C SER A 8 -10.90 -18.26 6.82
N ILE A 9 -11.85 -19.05 7.32
CA ILE A 9 -12.79 -18.64 8.37
C ILE A 9 -12.04 -18.60 9.71
N TRP A 10 -12.29 -17.58 10.52
CA TRP A 10 -11.74 -17.44 11.88
C TRP A 10 -12.83 -17.59 12.94
N LYS A 11 -12.48 -18.12 14.12
CA LYS A 11 -13.42 -18.33 15.23
C LYS A 11 -13.62 -17.10 16.12
N ASN A 12 -12.57 -16.31 16.31
CA ASN A 12 -12.54 -15.19 17.26
C ASN A 12 -12.48 -13.85 16.53
N THR A 13 -12.86 -12.76 17.20
CA THR A 13 -12.79 -11.41 16.62
C THR A 13 -11.39 -11.09 16.08
N ARG A 14 -11.33 -10.69 14.81
CA ARG A 14 -10.11 -10.20 14.15
C ARG A 14 -10.13 -8.68 14.13
N LEU A 15 -9.06 -8.07 14.62
CA LEU A 15 -8.91 -6.61 14.64
C LEU A 15 -8.56 -6.10 13.23
N ALA A 16 -9.26 -5.05 12.78
CA ALA A 16 -9.08 -4.39 11.49
C ALA A 16 -8.93 -2.87 11.69
N ASP A 17 -7.97 -2.48 12.51
CA ASP A 17 -7.71 -1.09 12.96
C ASP A 17 -6.54 -0.42 12.24
N ARG A 18 -5.83 -1.16 11.37
CA ARG A 18 -4.66 -0.71 10.62
C ARG A 18 -4.62 -1.33 9.24
N PHE A 19 -3.93 -0.68 8.32
CA PHE A 19 -3.72 -1.21 6.98
C PHE A 19 -2.87 -2.49 7.02
N SER A 20 -3.29 -3.49 6.25
CA SER A 20 -2.48 -4.66 5.94
C SER A 20 -1.30 -4.32 5.02
N ALA A 21 -0.39 -5.27 4.82
CA ALA A 21 0.67 -5.14 3.84
C ALA A 21 0.11 -4.95 2.42
N VAL A 22 0.75 -4.12 1.62
CA VAL A 22 0.42 -3.95 0.20
C VAL A 22 1.08 -5.06 -0.63
N CYS A 23 0.63 -5.26 -1.86
CA CYS A 23 1.24 -6.26 -2.74
C CYS A 23 2.66 -5.86 -3.16
N PRO A 24 3.53 -6.84 -3.51
CA PRO A 24 4.88 -6.56 -3.95
C PRO A 24 4.88 -5.70 -5.21
N GLN A 25 5.61 -4.59 -5.14
CA GLN A 25 5.76 -3.63 -6.23
C GLN A 25 7.15 -3.02 -6.18
N ARG A 26 7.61 -2.48 -7.32
CA ARG A 26 8.87 -1.75 -7.42
C ARG A 26 8.61 -0.25 -7.43
N PRO A 27 8.61 0.44 -6.27
CA PRO A 27 8.44 1.89 -6.24
C PRO A 27 9.63 2.59 -6.93
N PRO A 28 9.41 3.79 -7.49
CA PRO A 28 10.51 4.62 -7.97
C PRO A 28 11.41 5.05 -6.82
N ASP A 29 12.72 5.13 -7.07
CA ASP A 29 13.67 5.69 -6.11
C ASP A 29 13.63 7.21 -6.17
N ILE A 30 13.39 7.85 -5.03
CA ILE A 30 13.42 9.31 -4.87
C ILE A 30 14.34 9.74 -3.74
N GLY A 31 15.23 8.86 -3.26
CA GLY A 31 16.12 9.13 -2.13
C GLY A 31 17.00 10.36 -2.35
N ASN A 32 17.43 10.61 -3.58
CA ASN A 32 18.07 11.84 -3.99
C ASN A 32 17.09 12.75 -4.74
N ARG A 33 16.64 13.81 -4.06
CA ARG A 33 15.67 14.77 -4.61
C ARG A 33 16.15 15.47 -5.88
N SER A 34 17.45 15.76 -5.99
CA SER A 34 18.01 16.45 -7.17
C SER A 34 17.99 15.55 -8.41
N GLU A 35 18.33 14.27 -8.24
CA GLU A 35 18.26 13.27 -9.30
C GLU A 35 16.80 12.96 -9.67
N ALA A 36 15.93 12.80 -8.68
CA ALA A 36 14.52 12.54 -8.91
C ALA A 36 13.79 13.69 -9.63
N LEU A 37 14.26 14.94 -9.52
CA LEU A 37 13.74 16.08 -10.29
C LEU A 37 14.14 16.06 -11.77
N LEU A 38 15.14 15.26 -12.16
CA LEU A 38 15.45 15.01 -13.57
C LEU A 38 14.44 14.05 -14.21
N GLU A 39 13.84 13.16 -13.41
CA GLU A 39 12.88 12.15 -13.89
C GLU A 39 11.41 12.55 -13.68
N PHE A 40 11.11 13.22 -12.56
CA PHE A 40 9.74 13.54 -12.15
C PHE A 40 9.48 15.04 -12.05
N PRO A 41 8.35 15.54 -12.57
CA PRO A 41 7.90 16.90 -12.30
C PRO A 41 7.74 17.13 -10.78
N ARG A 42 7.98 18.37 -10.33
CA ARG A 42 7.93 18.74 -8.90
C ARG A 42 6.64 18.29 -8.20
N GLY A 43 5.48 18.45 -8.83
CA GLY A 43 4.20 18.01 -8.25
C GLY A 43 4.10 16.49 -8.08
N ARG A 44 4.65 15.72 -9.03
CA ARG A 44 4.70 14.25 -8.97
C ARG A 44 5.63 13.80 -7.84
N LEU A 45 6.79 14.44 -7.70
CA LEU A 45 7.76 14.16 -6.64
C LEU A 45 7.16 14.39 -5.24
N LEU A 46 6.50 15.54 -5.03
CA LEU A 46 5.80 15.83 -3.77
C LEU A 46 4.69 14.84 -3.43
N TYR A 47 4.03 14.29 -4.44
CA TYR A 47 3.02 13.24 -4.24
C TYR A 47 3.68 11.89 -3.87
N LEU A 48 4.78 11.53 -4.56
CA LEU A 48 5.53 10.31 -4.26
C LEU A 48 6.12 10.33 -2.85
N GLU A 49 6.66 11.46 -2.39
CA GLU A 49 7.15 11.63 -1.02
C GLU A 49 6.09 11.28 0.05
N LYS A 50 4.80 11.56 -0.23
CA LYS A 50 3.68 11.21 0.66
C LYS A 50 3.22 9.77 0.52
N LEU A 51 3.27 9.22 -0.70
CA LEU A 51 2.73 7.91 -1.01
C LEU A 51 3.69 6.78 -0.62
N LEU A 52 4.99 6.92 -0.92
CA LEU A 52 5.97 5.84 -0.75
C LEU A 52 6.06 5.29 0.70
N PRO A 53 5.94 6.10 1.76
CA PRO A 53 5.90 5.58 3.12
C PRO A 53 4.77 4.56 3.36
N LEU A 54 3.62 4.73 2.69
CA LEU A 54 2.48 3.81 2.77
C LEU A 54 2.71 2.47 2.05
N LEU A 55 3.76 2.38 1.23
CA LEU A 55 4.10 1.22 0.39
C LEU A 55 5.32 0.43 0.91
N THR A 56 5.80 0.76 2.11
CA THR A 56 6.99 0.14 2.71
C THR A 56 6.77 -1.30 3.17
N ASN A 57 5.58 -1.58 3.73
CA ASN A 57 5.21 -2.91 4.21
C ASN A 57 4.58 -3.72 3.07
N GLN A 58 5.38 -4.53 2.38
CA GLN A 58 4.95 -5.34 1.24
C GLN A 58 4.98 -6.84 1.55
N SER A 59 3.99 -7.58 1.06
CA SER A 59 3.89 -9.03 1.21
C SER A 59 3.10 -9.65 0.05
N GLU A 60 3.39 -10.89 -0.33
CA GLU A 60 2.53 -11.65 -1.24
C GLU A 60 1.15 -11.95 -0.63
N ASP A 61 1.05 -12.00 0.70
CA ASP A 61 -0.23 -11.96 1.41
C ASP A 61 -0.71 -10.52 1.52
N CYS A 62 -1.37 -10.04 0.47
CA CYS A 62 -1.84 -8.65 0.34
C CYS A 62 -3.33 -8.52 -0.04
N LEU A 63 -4.08 -9.62 -0.07
CA LEU A 63 -5.48 -9.63 -0.49
C LEU A 63 -6.40 -9.14 0.65
N TYR A 64 -6.36 -7.84 0.90
CA TYR A 64 -7.11 -7.15 1.95
C TYR A 64 -7.92 -5.99 1.38
N LEU A 65 -9.02 -5.64 2.04
CA LEU A 65 -9.85 -4.49 1.70
C LEU A 65 -10.10 -3.62 2.94
N ASN A 66 -10.45 -2.36 2.71
CA ASN A 66 -10.77 -1.40 3.77
C ASN A 66 -12.22 -0.93 3.56
N ILE A 67 -13.02 -0.87 4.63
CA ILE A 67 -14.43 -0.47 4.60
C ILE A 67 -14.61 0.78 5.46
N TYR A 68 -15.21 1.83 4.89
CA TYR A 68 -15.54 3.07 5.59
C TYR A 68 -17.05 3.23 5.64
N VAL A 69 -17.62 3.30 6.85
CA VAL A 69 -19.07 3.38 7.07
C VAL A 69 -19.38 4.68 7.80
N PRO A 70 -20.22 5.57 7.23
CA PRO A 70 -20.62 6.80 7.93
C PRO A 70 -21.48 6.46 9.14
N ARG A 71 -21.38 7.28 10.18
CA ARG A 71 -22.27 7.20 11.35
C ARG A 71 -23.45 8.15 11.14
N ALA A 72 -24.65 7.68 11.48
CA ALA A 72 -25.86 8.50 11.60
C ALA A 72 -25.87 9.32 12.89
#